data_AF-A0A6G1RT56-F1
#
_entry.id   AF-A0A6G1RT56-F1
#
_cell.length_a   1.000
_cell.length_b   1.000
_cell.length_c   1.000
_cell.angle_alpha   90.00
_cell.angle_beta   90.00
_cell.angle_gamma   90.00
#
_symmetry.space_group_name_H-M   'P 1'
#
loop_
_entity.id
_entity.type
_entity.pdbx_description
1 polymer ?
#
loop_
_entity_poly.entity_id
_entity_poly.type
_entity_poly.pdbx_seq_one_letter_code
_entity_poly.pdbx_strand_id
1 'polypeptide(L)'
;RPGRSPRPVPPQTRTCQLSSAEESSILPGLRMESLPEAVLIRILASIPAVDLVLVCRLVCCQWKNLVDGAALWILKCQQEGLTGAEAQEDAENWQNFYFLSKKRKNLLKNPCGEGERQT
;
A
#
# COMPACT_ATOMS: atom_id res chain seq x y z
N ARG A 1 0.17 33.96 37.24
CA ARG A 1 -0.20 33.07 36.10
C ARG A 1 1.06 32.79 35.28
N PRO A 2 1.68 31.60 35.40
CA PRO A 2 2.54 31.14 34.32
C PRO A 2 2.37 29.65 34.00
N GLY A 3 2.69 29.29 32.76
CA GLY A 3 2.64 27.90 32.29
C GLY A 3 1.87 27.76 30.97
N ARG A 4 2.26 28.49 29.92
CA ARG A 4 1.89 28.07 28.56
C ARG A 4 2.81 26.90 28.20
N SER A 5 2.26 25.69 28.22
CA SER A 5 2.92 24.53 27.61
C SER A 5 3.23 24.84 26.14
N PRO A 6 4.42 24.48 25.62
CA PRO A 6 4.70 24.58 24.20
C PRO A 6 3.76 23.66 23.42
N ARG A 7 3.18 24.16 22.33
CA ARG A 7 2.43 23.30 21.39
C ARG A 7 3.42 22.36 20.69
N PRO A 8 3.05 21.10 20.44
CA PRO A 8 3.84 20.21 19.60
C PRO A 8 3.91 20.79 18.18
N VAL A 9 5.12 20.98 17.67
CA VAL A 9 5.38 21.31 16.27
C VAL A 9 4.99 20.10 15.40
N PRO A 10 4.19 20.29 14.34
CA PRO A 10 3.85 19.19 13.44
C PRO A 10 5.14 18.68 12.76
N PRO A 11 5.26 17.36 12.52
CA PRO A 11 6.41 16.81 11.82
C PRO A 11 6.47 17.42 10.42
N GLN A 12 7.59 18.05 10.10
CA GLN A 12 7.82 18.60 8.76
C GLN A 12 7.78 17.45 7.77
N THR A 13 6.74 17.41 6.94
CA THR A 13 6.66 16.58 5.76
C THR A 13 7.86 16.94 4.90
N ARG A 14 8.84 16.04 4.81
CA ARG A 14 9.93 16.15 3.86
C ARG A 14 9.33 16.09 2.46
N THR A 15 9.13 17.26 1.85
CA THR A 15 8.91 17.40 0.42
C THR A 15 10.16 16.85 -0.26
N CYS A 16 10.01 15.76 -1.03
CA CYS A 16 11.09 15.23 -1.83
C CYS A 16 11.43 16.26 -2.92
N GLN A 17 12.45 17.08 -2.69
CA GLN A 17 13.06 17.87 -3.75
C GLN A 17 13.85 16.89 -4.62
N LEU A 18 13.41 16.72 -5.87
CA LEU A 18 14.18 16.06 -6.91
C LEU A 18 15.40 16.93 -7.20
N SER A 19 16.57 16.55 -6.70
CA SER A 19 17.83 17.09 -7.20
C SER A 19 18.14 16.42 -8.54
N SER A 20 18.33 17.26 -9.55
CA SER A 20 18.74 16.87 -10.90
C SER A 20 20.18 16.35 -10.95
N ALA A 21 20.47 15.60 -12.01
CA ALA A 21 21.71 14.88 -12.37
C ALA A 21 21.90 13.56 -11.60
N GLU A 22 22.09 12.40 -12.24
CA GLU A 22 23.10 12.14 -13.26
C GLU A 22 22.57 11.21 -14.38
N GLU A 23 22.78 11.61 -15.63
CA GLU A 23 22.30 10.93 -16.85
C GLU A 23 23.22 9.76 -17.21
N SER A 24 22.95 8.59 -16.62
CA SER A 24 23.61 7.34 -16.99
C SER A 24 22.90 6.71 -18.20
N SER A 25 23.48 6.90 -19.40
CA SER A 25 23.47 6.03 -20.61
C SER A 25 22.30 5.05 -20.87
N ILE A 26 21.06 5.40 -20.58
CA ILE A 26 19.87 4.61 -20.98
C ILE A 26 19.05 5.51 -21.90
N LEU A 27 18.64 4.97 -23.05
CA LEU A 27 17.78 5.68 -24.00
C LEU A 27 16.65 6.40 -23.25
N PRO A 28 16.40 7.70 -23.50
CA PRO A 28 15.54 8.56 -22.69
C PRO A 28 14.06 8.15 -22.60
N GLY A 29 13.67 6.99 -23.14
CA GLY A 29 12.33 6.40 -23.05
C GLY A 29 12.25 5.00 -22.44
N LEU A 30 13.33 4.44 -21.88
CA LEU A 30 13.31 3.10 -21.23
C LEU A 30 13.17 3.14 -19.71
N ARG A 31 12.85 4.30 -19.15
CA ARG A 31 12.75 4.51 -17.70
C ARG A 31 11.36 4.11 -17.23
N MET A 32 11.26 3.28 -16.17
CA MET A 32 9.96 2.86 -15.64
C MET A 32 9.12 4.05 -15.17
N GLU A 33 9.76 5.14 -14.77
CA GLU A 33 9.10 6.37 -14.32
C GLU A 33 8.41 7.14 -15.45
N SER A 34 8.81 6.86 -16.70
CA SER A 34 8.24 7.47 -17.91
C SER A 34 6.96 6.79 -18.41
N LEU A 35 6.62 5.63 -17.85
CA LEU A 35 5.42 4.89 -18.21
C LEU A 35 4.16 5.63 -17.71
N PRO A 36 3.03 5.52 -18.43
CA PRO A 36 1.75 6.00 -17.91
C PRO A 36 1.42 5.35 -16.56
N GLU A 37 0.86 6.15 -15.65
CA GLU A 37 0.54 5.72 -14.28
C GLU A 37 -0.28 4.44 -14.22
N ALA A 38 -1.29 4.30 -15.09
CA ALA A 38 -2.12 3.10 -15.15
C ALA A 38 -1.33 1.82 -15.48
N VAL A 39 -0.27 1.93 -16.30
CA VAL A 39 0.61 0.80 -16.63
C VAL A 39 1.48 0.45 -15.43
N LEU A 40 2.06 1.46 -14.77
CA LEU A 40 2.88 1.26 -13.58
C LEU A 40 2.07 0.65 -12.43
N ILE A 41 0.83 1.08 -12.22
CA ILE A 41 -0.10 0.47 -11.26
C ILE A 41 -0.32 -1.02 -11.57
N ARG A 42 -0.50 -1.41 -12.84
CA ARG A 42 -0.67 -2.82 -13.22
C ARG A 42 0.58 -3.65 -12.95
N ILE A 43 1.77 -3.08 -13.20
CA ILE A 43 3.05 -3.73 -12.88
C ILE A 43 3.15 -3.92 -11.37
N LEU A 44 2.94 -2.86 -10.58
CA LEU A 44 2.99 -2.91 -9.13
C LEU A 44 1.96 -3.88 -8.55
N ALA A 45 0.75 -3.95 -9.11
CA ALA A 45 -0.30 -4.86 -8.64
C ALA A 45 0.10 -6.35 -8.76
N SER A 46 1.02 -6.70 -9.66
CA SER A 46 1.56 -8.05 -9.78
C SER A 46 2.56 -8.45 -8.67
N ILE A 47 3.03 -7.47 -7.89
CA ILE A 47 4.01 -7.67 -6.81
C ILE A 47 3.27 -8.06 -5.51
N PRO A 48 3.85 -8.93 -4.65
CA PRO A 48 3.29 -9.22 -3.34
C PRO A 48 3.06 -7.95 -2.51
N ALA A 49 1.92 -7.91 -1.80
CA ALA A 49 1.49 -6.74 -1.03
C ALA A 49 2.49 -6.28 0.03
N VAL A 50 3.21 -7.23 0.62
CA VAL A 50 4.23 -6.94 1.64
C VAL A 50 5.40 -6.17 1.02
N ASP A 51 5.86 -6.61 -0.16
CA ASP A 51 6.98 -5.97 -0.87
C ASP A 51 6.59 -4.59 -1.40
N LEU A 52 5.32 -4.40 -1.79
CA LEU A 52 4.82 -3.08 -2.18
C LEU A 52 5.02 -2.04 -1.06
N VAL A 53 4.66 -2.40 0.16
CA VAL A 53 4.70 -1.49 1.32
C VAL A 53 6.12 -1.31 1.85
N LEU A 54 6.90 -2.39 1.91
CA LEU A 54 8.24 -2.38 2.53
C LEU A 54 9.36 -1.97 1.57
N VAL A 55 9.21 -2.25 0.27
CA VAL A 55 10.28 -2.09 -0.72
C VAL A 55 9.89 -1.09 -1.80
N CYS A 56 8.82 -1.34 -2.56
CA CYS A 56 8.45 -0.53 -3.72
C CYS A 56 8.15 0.93 -3.36
N ARG A 57 7.52 1.15 -2.19
CA ARG A 57 7.24 2.49 -1.65
C ARG A 57 8.51 3.34 -1.44
N LEU A 58 9.68 2.72 -1.31
CA LEU A 58 10.94 3.40 -1.03
C LEU A 58 11.78 3.67 -2.30
N VAL A 59 11.37 3.17 -3.46
CA VAL A 59 12.13 3.29 -4.73
C VAL A 59 12.24 4.75 -5.17
N CYS A 60 11.10 5.44 -5.30
CA CYS A 60 11.05 6.85 -5.65
C CYS A 60 9.70 7.47 -5.22
N CYS A 61 9.59 8.80 -5.34
CA CYS A 61 8.37 9.53 -4.96
C CYS A 61 7.14 9.13 -5.78
N GLN A 62 7.31 8.81 -7.06
CA GLN A 62 6.20 8.37 -7.92
C GLN A 62 5.65 7.03 -7.42
N TRP A 63 6.52 6.05 -7.17
CA TRP A 63 6.13 4.74 -6.66
C TRP A 63 5.48 4.85 -5.28
N LYS A 64 6.01 5.68 -4.40
CA LYS A 64 5.37 6.01 -3.11
C LYS A 64 3.94 6.47 -3.31
N ASN A 65 3.69 7.42 -4.21
CA ASN A 65 2.35 7.97 -4.45
C ASN A 65 1.39 6.90 -4.98
N LEU A 66 1.86 6.00 -5.85
CA LEU A 66 1.05 4.90 -6.36
C LEU A 66 0.74 3.85 -5.30
N VAL A 67 1.72 3.50 -4.47
CA VAL A 67 1.54 2.57 -3.34
C VAL A 67 0.63 3.16 -2.26
N ASP A 68 0.70 4.46 -2.03
CA ASP A 68 -0.15 5.18 -1.07
C ASP A 68 -1.56 5.45 -1.63
N GLY A 69 -1.75 5.31 -2.95
CA GLY A 69 -3.00 5.56 -3.65
C GLY A 69 -3.98 4.38 -3.63
N ALA A 70 -5.27 4.68 -3.60
CA ALA A 70 -6.33 3.67 -3.58
C ALA A 70 -6.36 2.79 -4.85
N ALA A 71 -6.06 3.36 -6.02
CA ALA A 71 -6.18 2.68 -7.31
C ALA A 71 -5.40 1.36 -7.39
N LEU A 72 -4.20 1.31 -6.81
CA LEU A 72 -3.39 0.10 -6.75
C LEU A 72 -4.07 -1.00 -5.94
N TRP A 73 -4.57 -0.66 -4.76
CA TRP A 73 -5.18 -1.61 -3.83
C TRP A 73 -6.56 -2.07 -4.30
N ILE A 74 -7.33 -1.19 -4.95
CA ILE A 74 -8.58 -1.55 -5.64
C ILE A 74 -8.29 -2.60 -6.72
N LEU A 75 -7.30 -2.33 -7.59
CA LEU A 75 -6.94 -3.27 -8.66
C LEU A 75 -6.48 -4.62 -8.10
N LYS A 76 -5.63 -4.64 -7.07
CA LYS A 76 -5.24 -5.88 -6.38
C LYS A 76 -6.44 -6.63 -5.80
N CYS A 77 -7.37 -5.91 -5.17
CA CYS A 77 -8.58 -6.54 -4.64
C CYS A 77 -9.41 -7.18 -5.75
N GLN A 78 -9.57 -6.51 -6.89
CA GLN A 78 -10.30 -7.05 -8.04
C GLN A 78 -9.63 -8.31 -8.62
N GLN A 79 -8.30 -8.27 -8.83
CA GLN A 79 -7.53 -9.39 -9.36
C GLN A 79 -7.60 -10.63 -8.47
N GLU A 80 -7.76 -10.43 -7.16
CA GLU A 80 -7.75 -11.50 -6.17
C GLU A 80 -9.16 -11.87 -5.65
N GLY A 81 -10.21 -11.36 -6.30
CA GLY A 81 -11.61 -11.68 -5.99
C GLY A 81 -12.10 -11.15 -4.64
N LEU A 82 -11.48 -10.09 -4.12
CA LEU A 82 -11.82 -9.46 -2.82
C LEU A 82 -12.89 -8.37 -2.94
N THR A 83 -13.24 -7.93 -4.15
CA THR A 83 -14.29 -6.92 -4.39
C THR A 83 -15.67 -7.56 -4.39
N GLY A 84 -16.34 -7.58 -3.23
CA GLY A 84 -17.78 -7.80 -3.11
C GLY A 84 -18.56 -6.48 -3.06
N ALA A 85 -19.90 -6.53 -3.15
CA ALA A 85 -20.75 -5.32 -3.10
C ALA A 85 -20.45 -4.43 -1.87
N GLU A 86 -20.17 -5.06 -0.73
CA GLU A 86 -19.90 -4.36 0.55
C GLU A 86 -18.45 -3.84 0.67
N ALA A 87 -17.56 -4.22 -0.24
CA ALA A 87 -16.18 -3.76 -0.23
C ALA A 87 -16.05 -2.30 -0.69
N GLN A 88 -16.99 -1.83 -1.52
CA GLN A 88 -16.89 -0.55 -2.22
C GLN A 88 -17.54 0.60 -1.45
N GLU A 89 -18.44 0.31 -0.51
CA GLU A 89 -19.19 1.33 0.23
C GLU A 89 -18.43 1.87 1.46
N ASP A 90 -17.53 1.08 2.06
CA ASP A 90 -16.94 1.40 3.38
C ASP A 90 -15.40 1.53 3.42
N ALA A 91 -14.70 1.30 2.31
CA ALA A 91 -13.23 1.29 2.32
C ALA A 91 -12.62 2.69 2.24
N GLU A 92 -12.58 3.43 3.36
CA GLU A 92 -11.80 4.67 3.49
C GLU A 92 -10.30 4.45 3.21
N ASN A 93 -9.81 3.23 3.50
CA ASN A 93 -8.42 2.84 3.26
C ASN A 93 -8.33 1.44 2.59
N TRP A 94 -8.23 1.42 1.27
CA TRP A 94 -8.14 0.21 0.46
C TRP A 94 -6.94 -0.67 0.76
N GLN A 95 -5.81 -0.09 1.21
CA GLN A 95 -4.66 -0.87 1.64
C GLN A 95 -5.01 -1.74 2.86
N ASN A 96 -5.61 -1.13 3.88
CA ASN A 96 -6.04 -1.85 5.07
C ASN A 96 -7.10 -2.90 4.74
N PHE A 97 -8.07 -2.53 3.89
CA PHE A 97 -9.09 -3.46 3.42
C PHE A 97 -8.45 -4.71 2.80
N TYR A 98 -7.48 -4.55 1.88
CA TYR A 98 -6.79 -5.67 1.25
C TYR A 98 -6.15 -6.62 2.29
N PHE A 99 -5.37 -6.08 3.22
CA PHE A 99 -4.66 -6.91 4.21
C PHE A 99 -5.61 -7.60 5.19
N LEU A 100 -6.68 -6.93 5.62
CA LEU A 100 -7.68 -7.51 6.52
C LEU A 100 -8.48 -8.58 5.80
N SER A 101 -8.94 -8.32 4.58
CA SER A 101 -9.69 -9.27 3.75
C SER A 101 -8.90 -10.55 3.50
N LYS A 102 -7.59 -10.45 3.23
CA LYS A 102 -6.70 -11.62 3.10
C LYS A 102 -6.49 -12.43 4.37
N LYS A 103 -6.69 -11.82 5.53
CA LYS A 103 -6.53 -12.46 6.84
C LYS A 103 -7.87 -12.87 7.46
N ARG A 104 -9.00 -12.67 6.78
CA ARG A 104 -10.32 -13.08 7.27
C ARG A 104 -10.40 -14.59 7.37
N LYS A 105 -10.35 -15.08 8.60
CA LYS A 105 -10.59 -16.48 8.97
C LYS A 105 -11.02 -16.54 10.42
N ASN A 106 -11.65 -17.64 10.82
CA ASN A 106 -11.94 -17.88 12.22
C ASN A 106 -10.61 -18.02 13.00
N LEU A 107 -10.44 -17.17 14.01
CA LEU A 107 -9.25 -17.17 14.86
C LEU A 107 -9.42 -18.05 16.12
N LEU A 108 -10.65 -18.52 16.39
CA LEU A 108 -10.93 -19.49 17.44
C LEU A 108 -10.43 -20.86 17.00
N LYS A 109 -9.59 -21.46 17.84
CA LYS A 109 -9.24 -22.87 17.69
C LYS A 109 -10.45 -23.70 18.10
N ASN A 110 -10.82 -24.63 17.24
CA ASN A 110 -11.88 -25.62 17.50
C ASN A 110 -13.25 -25.00 17.84
N PRO A 111 -13.85 -24.18 16.95
CA PRO A 111 -15.12 -23.52 17.23
C PRO A 111 -16.28 -24.50 17.44
N CYS A 112 -16.21 -25.71 16.86
CA CYS A 112 -17.28 -26.72 16.89
C CYS A 112 -16.94 -27.97 17.71
N GLY A 113 -15.79 -28.03 18.39
CA GLY A 113 -15.42 -29.20 19.20
C GLY A 113 -14.98 -30.45 18.41
N GLU A 114 -14.77 -30.35 17.09
CA GLU A 114 -14.45 -31.48 16.19
C GLU A 114 -13.01 -32.02 16.35
N GLY A 115 -12.10 -31.25 16.97
CA GLY A 115 -10.73 -31.71 17.24
C GLY A 115 -10.63 -32.55 18.52
N GLU A 116 -9.90 -33.68 18.46
CA GLU A 116 -9.50 -34.44 19.66
C GLU A 116 -8.77 -33.52 20.65
N ARG A 117 -9.18 -33.56 21.92
CA ARG A 117 -8.49 -32.82 22.98
C ARG A 117 -7.07 -33.39 23.09
N GLN A 118 -6.08 -32.61 22.68
CA GLN A 118 -4.68 -32.90 22.97
C GLN A 118 -4.49 -32.72 24.49
N THR A 119 -4.73 -33.80 25.23
CA THR A 119 -4.41 -33.96 26.66
C THR A 119 -2.97 -34.36 26.84
#